data_AF-A0A4Y7L906-F1
#
_entry.id   AF-A0A4Y7L906-F1
#
_cell.length_a   1.000
_cell.length_b   1.000
_cell.length_c   1.000
_cell.angle_alpha   90.00
_cell.angle_beta   90.00
_cell.angle_gamma   90.00
#
_symmetry.space_group_name_H-M   'P 1'
#
loop_
_entity.id
_entity.type
_entity.pdbx_description
1 polymer ?
#
loop_
_entity_poly.entity_id
_entity_poly.type
_entity_poly.pdbx_seq_one_letter_code
_entity_poly.pdbx_strand_id
1 'polypeptide(L)'
;MGSEGPISVTIHITGFGKFHGVPDNPTEVIVSNLKGFLKRRGNPLPSGINIGSCTILDAAGDGSLPLLYNIMESSISNSESLTTDSLNNNEQVIWLHFGVSGGAKEFAVERQAYDEATFRCPDAHGWQPQQLPIVPEDGEISRTRQVFVLCFSSISLLHRKISY
;
A
#
# COMPACT_ATOMS: atom_id res chain seq x y z
N MET A 1 4.22 1.65 37.96
CA MET A 1 3.15 1.42 36.96
C MET A 1 3.73 1.84 35.63
N GLY A 2 4.04 0.86 34.76
CA GLY A 2 4.80 1.08 33.52
C GLY A 2 3.99 1.88 32.52
N SER A 3 4.56 2.98 32.03
CA SER A 3 4.05 3.71 30.89
C SER A 3 4.59 3.05 29.63
N GLU A 4 3.77 2.23 28.99
CA GLU A 4 4.02 1.86 27.59
C GLU A 4 3.98 3.17 26.77
N GLY A 5 5.11 3.52 26.16
CA GLY A 5 5.20 4.70 25.30
C GLY A 5 4.27 4.58 24.08
N PRO A 6 3.88 5.70 23.45
CA PRO A 6 2.99 5.68 22.30
C PRO A 6 3.54 4.81 21.16
N ILE A 7 2.66 4.04 20.52
CA ILE A 7 3.00 3.18 19.38
C ILE A 7 3.50 4.04 18.22
N SER A 8 4.69 3.75 17.72
CA SER A 8 5.24 4.32 16.50
C SER A 8 4.68 3.55 15.31
N VAL A 9 4.03 4.24 14.37
CA VAL A 9 3.45 3.66 13.17
C VAL A 9 4.24 4.14 11.95
N THR A 10 4.80 3.21 11.18
CA THR A 10 5.47 3.50 9.92
C THR A 10 4.60 3.05 8.75
N ILE A 11 4.27 3.98 7.86
CA ILE A 11 3.45 3.73 6.68
C ILE A 11 4.33 3.66 5.44
N HIS A 12 4.29 2.54 4.75
CA HIS A 12 4.91 2.34 3.44
C HIS A 12 3.84 2.43 2.36
N ILE A 13 4.10 3.26 1.37
CA ILE A 13 3.10 3.65 0.38
C ILE A 13 3.59 3.24 -0.99
N THR A 14 2.73 2.57 -1.75
CA THR A 14 2.99 2.25 -3.15
C THR A 14 1.93 2.84 -4.06
N GLY A 15 2.33 3.11 -5.30
CA GLY A 15 1.44 3.40 -6.42
C GLY A 15 1.97 2.70 -7.66
N PHE A 16 1.27 2.85 -8.77
CA PHE A 16 1.67 2.23 -10.03
C PHE A 16 2.11 3.28 -11.04
N GLY A 17 3.10 2.92 -11.86
CA GLY A 17 3.50 3.70 -13.02
C GLY A 17 2.45 3.67 -14.13
N LYS A 18 2.78 4.29 -15.27
CA LYS A 18 1.99 4.22 -16.50
C LYS A 18 1.78 2.79 -17.01
N PHE A 19 0.64 2.54 -17.65
CA PHE A 19 0.34 1.25 -18.30
C PHE A 19 -0.67 1.40 -19.43
N HIS A 20 -1.03 0.27 -20.06
CA HIS A 20 -1.91 0.27 -21.23
C HIS A 20 -3.26 0.97 -20.92
N GLY A 21 -3.56 2.03 -21.67
CA GLY A 21 -4.78 2.83 -21.50
C GLY A 21 -4.71 3.90 -20.41
N VAL A 22 -3.61 3.96 -19.63
CA VAL A 22 -3.39 4.97 -18.58
C VAL A 22 -1.96 5.54 -18.71
N PRO A 23 -1.72 6.46 -19.66
CA PRO A 23 -0.39 7.04 -19.89
C PRO A 23 0.07 7.93 -18.73
N ASP A 24 -0.90 8.56 -18.04
CA ASP A 24 -0.68 9.40 -16.86
C ASP A 24 -1.40 8.75 -15.67
N ASN A 25 -0.69 7.94 -14.89
CA ASN A 25 -1.29 7.26 -13.76
C ASN A 25 -1.39 8.22 -12.55
N PRO A 26 -2.60 8.55 -12.05
CA PRO A 26 -2.74 9.48 -10.93
C PRO A 26 -2.07 8.98 -9.65
N THR A 27 -1.95 7.66 -9.47
CA THR A 27 -1.29 7.08 -8.29
C THR A 27 0.21 7.35 -8.30
N GLU A 28 0.85 7.35 -9.48
CA GLU A 28 2.25 7.75 -9.66
C GLU A 28 2.48 9.18 -9.18
N VAL A 29 1.60 10.09 -9.60
CA VAL A 29 1.65 11.51 -9.22
C VAL A 29 1.47 11.69 -7.72
N ILE A 30 0.47 11.04 -7.12
CA ILE A 30 0.20 11.14 -5.68
C ILE A 30 1.40 10.65 -4.86
N VAL A 31 1.88 9.43 -5.15
CA VAL A 31 2.90 8.76 -4.33
C VAL A 31 4.26 9.43 -4.47
N SER A 32 4.67 9.82 -5.68
CA SER A 32 5.92 10.53 -5.93
C SER A 32 5.99 11.90 -5.24
N ASN A 33 4.85 12.60 -5.14
CA ASN A 33 4.79 13.95 -4.58
C ASN A 33 4.52 13.98 -3.06
N LEU A 34 4.06 12.89 -2.46
CA LEU A 34 3.53 12.88 -1.09
C LEU A 34 4.54 13.39 -0.05
N LYS A 35 5.79 12.89 -0.06
CA LYS A 35 6.83 13.34 0.88
C LYS A 35 7.11 14.84 0.74
N GLY A 36 7.16 15.34 -0.49
CA GLY A 36 7.36 16.77 -0.76
C GLY A 36 6.16 17.61 -0.30
N PHE A 37 4.95 17.13 -0.52
CA PHE A 37 3.72 17.77 -0.06
C PHE A 37 3.68 17.88 1.47
N LEU A 38 3.96 16.79 2.19
CA LEU A 38 3.99 16.79 3.65
C LEU A 38 5.02 17.78 4.20
N LYS A 39 6.24 17.79 3.64
CA LYS A 39 7.28 18.75 4.00
C LYS A 39 6.82 20.20 3.81
N ARG A 40 6.26 20.54 2.64
CA ARG A 40 5.73 21.88 2.35
C ARG A 40 4.60 22.31 3.28
N ARG A 41 3.85 21.35 3.83
CA ARG A 41 2.74 21.58 4.78
C ARG A 41 3.18 21.58 6.24
N GLY A 42 4.49 21.54 6.53
CA GLY A 42 5.02 21.52 7.89
C GLY A 42 4.90 20.17 8.58
N ASN A 43 4.89 19.08 7.81
CA ASN A 43 4.77 17.69 8.27
C ASN A 43 3.58 17.47 9.22
N PRO A 44 2.32 17.62 8.74
CA PRO A 44 1.12 17.64 9.56
C PRO A 44 0.71 16.25 10.11
N LEU A 45 1.65 15.29 10.15
CA LEU A 45 1.39 13.95 10.63
C LEU A 45 1.29 13.97 12.17
N PRO A 46 0.35 13.22 12.76
CA PRO A 46 0.30 13.03 14.20
C PRO A 46 1.60 12.47 14.76
N SER A 47 1.93 12.82 16.01
CA SER A 47 3.07 12.25 16.72
C SER A 47 3.02 10.71 16.70
N GLY A 48 4.16 10.10 16.39
CA GLY A 48 4.26 8.64 16.25
C GLY A 48 3.94 8.12 14.86
N ILE A 49 3.43 8.92 13.91
CA ILE A 49 3.20 8.47 12.53
C ILE A 49 4.34 8.93 11.62
N ASN A 50 4.97 7.96 10.94
CA ASN A 50 6.08 8.16 10.03
C ASN A 50 5.74 7.63 8.62
N ILE A 51 6.25 8.29 7.59
CA ILE A 51 6.24 7.75 6.22
C ILE A 51 7.59 7.08 5.96
N GLY A 52 7.59 5.77 5.80
CA GLY A 52 8.77 4.97 5.48
C GLY A 52 9.17 5.17 4.01
N SER A 53 8.55 4.40 3.12
CA SER A 53 8.78 4.51 1.67
C SER A 53 7.56 5.08 0.92
N CYS A 54 7.86 5.71 -0.21
CA CYS A 54 6.89 6.02 -1.26
C CYS A 54 7.49 5.44 -2.54
N THR A 55 6.92 4.36 -3.07
CA THR A 55 7.51 3.60 -4.17
C THR A 55 6.52 3.46 -5.32
N ILE A 56 7.00 3.65 -6.54
CA ILE A 56 6.23 3.35 -7.75
C ILE A 56 6.58 1.94 -8.20
N LEU A 57 5.57 1.11 -8.36
CA LEU A 57 5.66 -0.24 -8.90
C LEU A 57 5.29 -0.22 -10.39
N ASP A 58 5.88 -1.11 -11.16
CA ASP A 58 5.37 -1.38 -12.51
C ASP A 58 3.97 -1.98 -12.40
N ALA A 59 3.07 -1.59 -13.30
CA ALA A 59 1.75 -2.22 -13.42
C ALA A 59 1.88 -3.56 -14.17
N ALA A 60 2.71 -4.43 -13.61
CA ALA A 60 2.99 -5.77 -14.07
C ALA A 60 2.89 -6.72 -12.88
N GLY A 61 2.10 -7.80 -13.01
CA GLY A 61 1.83 -8.70 -11.90
C GLY A 61 3.12 -9.32 -11.36
N ASP A 62 3.71 -10.25 -12.12
CA ASP A 62 4.99 -10.86 -11.77
C ASP A 62 6.15 -9.85 -11.80
N GLY A 63 6.09 -8.87 -12.71
CA GLY A 63 7.15 -7.87 -12.88
C GLY A 63 7.39 -6.99 -11.65
N SER A 64 6.36 -6.77 -10.84
CA SER A 64 6.46 -5.92 -9.63
C SER A 64 6.85 -6.68 -8.36
N LEU A 65 6.75 -8.01 -8.35
CA LEU A 65 7.00 -8.84 -7.16
C LEU A 65 8.40 -8.66 -6.56
N PRO A 66 9.51 -8.68 -7.35
CA PRO A 66 10.85 -8.56 -6.77
C PRO A 66 11.05 -7.24 -6.02
N LEU A 67 10.54 -6.15 -6.57
CA LEU A 67 10.62 -4.83 -5.93
C LEU A 67 9.73 -4.76 -4.69
N LEU A 68 8.51 -5.30 -4.77
CA LEU A 68 7.58 -5.35 -3.64
C LEU A 68 8.18 -6.14 -2.47
N TYR A 69 8.72 -7.34 -2.71
CA TYR A 69 9.37 -8.15 -1.68
C TYR A 69 10.58 -7.46 -1.07
N ASN A 70 11.46 -6.88 -1.88
CA ASN A 70 12.61 -6.14 -1.40
C ASN A 70 12.21 -4.97 -0.46
N ILE A 71 11.15 -4.23 -0.79
CA ILE A 71 10.65 -3.15 0.06
C ILE A 71 10.08 -3.71 1.37
N MET A 72 9.32 -4.81 1.30
CA MET A 72 8.77 -5.46 2.49
C MET A 72 9.86 -5.99 3.41
N GLU A 73 10.85 -6.70 2.89
CA GLU A 73 11.99 -7.21 3.67
C GLU A 73 12.80 -6.07 4.30
N SER A 74 13.14 -5.03 3.53
CA SER A 74 13.91 -3.89 4.04
C SER A 74 13.20 -3.13 5.18
N SER A 75 11.86 -3.11 5.18
CA SER A 75 11.08 -2.48 6.25
C SER A 75 11.13 -3.27 7.57
N ILE A 76 11.25 -4.60 7.49
CA ILE A 76 11.30 -5.49 8.65
C ILE A 76 12.71 -5.49 9.24
N SER A 77 13.75 -5.63 8.40
CA SER A 77 15.15 -5.63 8.86
C SER A 77 15.57 -4.32 9.54
N ASN A 78 15.01 -3.19 9.13
CA ASN A 78 15.24 -1.91 9.81
C ASN A 78 14.66 -1.86 11.24
N SER A 79 13.62 -2.65 11.53
CA SER A 79 13.05 -2.78 12.87
C SER A 79 13.86 -3.77 13.74
N GLU A 80 14.40 -4.83 13.15
CA GLU A 80 15.19 -5.86 13.86
C GLU A 80 16.63 -5.44 14.20
N SER A 81 17.21 -4.47 13.49
CA SER A 81 18.58 -3.98 13.76
C SER A 81 18.72 -3.21 15.09
N LEU A 82 17.63 -3.01 15.84
CA LEU A 82 17.61 -2.35 17.15
C LEU A 82 17.61 -3.38 18.30
N THR A 83 18.68 -4.17 18.41
CA THR A 83 19.15 -4.91 19.61
C THR A 83 18.20 -5.87 20.35
N THR A 84 18.73 -7.05 20.68
CA THR A 84 18.15 -8.19 21.41
C THR A 84 17.74 -7.95 22.88
N ASP A 85 17.52 -6.72 23.32
CA ASP A 85 17.15 -6.40 24.72
C ASP A 85 15.79 -5.68 24.88
N SER A 86 15.04 -5.44 23.79
CA SER A 86 13.78 -4.70 23.83
C SER A 86 12.56 -5.56 23.51
N LEU A 87 12.03 -6.26 24.52
CA LEU A 87 10.67 -6.85 24.50
C LEU A 87 9.55 -5.77 24.53
N ASN A 88 9.81 -4.57 24.00
CA ASN A 88 8.93 -3.39 24.01
C ASN A 88 8.86 -2.74 22.62
N ASN A 89 8.81 -3.52 21.54
CA ASN A 89 8.71 -2.96 20.19
C ASN A 89 7.26 -2.53 19.91
N ASN A 90 6.85 -1.39 20.47
CA ASN A 90 5.64 -0.66 20.14
C ASN A 90 5.75 -0.02 18.74
N GLU A 91 6.21 -0.77 17.74
CA GLU A 91 6.34 -0.33 16.35
C GLU A 91 5.37 -1.11 15.47
N GLN A 92 4.58 -0.40 14.69
CA GLN A 92 3.59 -0.96 13.78
C GLN A 92 3.90 -0.54 12.35
N VAL A 93 3.93 -1.51 11.44
CA VAL A 93 4.09 -1.26 10.00
C VAL A 93 2.73 -1.33 9.31
N ILE A 94 2.43 -0.33 8.49
CA ILE A 94 1.22 -0.28 7.64
C ILE A 94 1.65 -0.20 6.18
N TRP A 95 1.05 -1.05 5.35
CA TRP A 95 1.18 -1.01 3.90
C TRP A 95 -0.05 -0.37 3.27
N LEU A 96 0.15 0.67 2.47
CA LEU A 96 -0.90 1.36 1.73
C LEU A 96 -0.60 1.30 0.23
N HIS A 97 -1.43 0.59 -0.51
CA HIS A 97 -1.32 0.44 -1.95
C HIS A 97 -2.37 1.29 -2.67
N PHE A 98 -1.94 2.22 -3.51
CA PHE A 98 -2.81 2.99 -4.38
C PHE A 98 -2.94 2.32 -5.74
N GLY A 99 -4.18 2.15 -6.20
CA GLY A 99 -4.52 1.73 -7.56
C GLY A 99 -5.40 2.76 -8.26
N VAL A 100 -5.42 2.74 -9.59
CA VAL A 100 -6.33 3.57 -10.39
C VAL A 100 -7.53 2.76 -10.84
N SER A 101 -8.73 3.33 -10.69
CA SER A 101 -9.97 2.79 -11.24
C SER A 101 -10.57 3.82 -12.21
N GLY A 102 -10.43 3.58 -13.51
CA GLY A 102 -10.70 4.59 -14.56
C GLY A 102 -12.15 5.08 -14.65
N GLY A 103 -13.10 4.40 -14.00
CA GLY A 103 -14.51 4.81 -13.95
C GLY A 103 -14.95 5.39 -12.60
N ALA A 104 -14.09 5.36 -11.58
CA ALA A 104 -14.44 5.79 -10.24
C ALA A 104 -14.46 7.34 -10.14
N LYS A 105 -15.48 7.87 -9.45
CA LYS A 105 -15.61 9.32 -9.18
C LYS A 105 -15.06 9.72 -7.81
N GLU A 106 -14.73 8.74 -7.00
CA GLU A 106 -14.29 8.88 -5.62
C GLU A 106 -13.25 7.80 -5.30
N PHE A 107 -12.54 7.99 -4.19
CA PHE A 107 -11.66 6.94 -3.69
C PHE A 107 -12.48 5.84 -3.04
N ALA A 108 -12.12 4.59 -3.32
CA ALA A 108 -12.64 3.42 -2.65
C ALA A 108 -11.55 2.79 -1.78
N VAL A 109 -11.97 2.10 -0.72
CA VAL A 109 -11.10 1.26 0.10
C VAL A 109 -11.48 -0.18 -0.18
N GLU A 110 -10.54 -0.92 -0.78
CA GLU A 110 -10.72 -2.33 -1.03
C GLU A 110 -10.79 -3.10 0.30
N ARG A 111 -11.81 -3.95 0.44
CA ARG A 111 -12.06 -4.72 1.68
C ARG A 111 -11.48 -6.12 1.62
N GLN A 112 -11.25 -6.62 0.42
CA GLN A 112 -10.83 -8.00 0.18
C GLN A 112 -10.02 -8.10 -1.11
N ALA A 113 -9.13 -9.08 -1.15
CA ALA A 113 -8.41 -9.49 -2.35
C ALA A 113 -8.69 -10.97 -2.61
N TYR A 114 -9.04 -11.32 -3.86
CA TYR A 114 -9.22 -12.69 -4.31
C TYR A 114 -7.88 -13.30 -4.71
N ASP A 115 -7.73 -14.60 -4.52
CA ASP A 115 -6.57 -15.38 -4.96
C ASP A 115 -6.67 -15.75 -6.46
N GLU A 116 -7.00 -14.78 -7.30
CA GLU A 116 -7.21 -14.98 -8.73
C GLU A 116 -6.58 -13.83 -9.55
N ALA A 117 -5.75 -14.19 -10.52
CA ALA A 117 -5.29 -13.31 -11.58
C ALA A 117 -6.06 -13.59 -12.89
N THR A 118 -6.99 -12.69 -13.21
CA THR A 118 -7.71 -12.67 -14.49
C THR A 118 -7.66 -11.26 -15.06
N PHE A 119 -6.92 -11.05 -16.16
CA PHE A 119 -6.73 -9.73 -16.75
C PHE A 119 -7.47 -9.58 -18.08
N ARG A 120 -8.25 -8.50 -18.20
CA ARG A 120 -8.99 -8.17 -19.43
C ARG A 120 -8.08 -7.76 -20.59
N CYS A 121 -6.93 -7.18 -20.27
CA CYS A 121 -5.89 -6.77 -21.21
C CYS A 121 -4.51 -7.14 -20.63
N PRO A 122 -3.47 -7.23 -21.48
CA PRO A 122 -2.12 -7.48 -20.99
C PRO A 122 -1.65 -6.37 -20.05
N ASP A 123 -0.86 -6.77 -19.06
CA ASP A 123 -0.16 -5.85 -18.17
C ASP A 123 0.99 -5.11 -18.89
N ALA A 124 1.77 -4.30 -18.15
CA ALA A 124 2.87 -3.54 -18.74
C ALA A 124 3.98 -4.40 -19.37
N HIS A 125 4.08 -5.68 -19.00
CA HIS A 125 5.05 -6.64 -19.54
C HIS A 125 4.41 -7.62 -20.55
N GLY A 126 3.13 -7.45 -20.87
CA GLY A 126 2.40 -8.29 -21.81
C GLY A 126 1.81 -9.56 -21.20
N TRP A 127 1.83 -9.71 -19.88
CA TRP A 127 1.23 -10.86 -19.20
C TRP A 127 -0.28 -10.68 -19.07
N GLN A 128 -1.05 -11.72 -19.47
CA GLN A 128 -2.52 -11.69 -19.46
C GLN A 128 -3.08 -13.04 -18.98
N PRO A 129 -2.98 -13.34 -17.67
CA PRO A 129 -3.49 -14.59 -17.12
C PRO A 129 -5.02 -14.66 -17.18
N GLN A 130 -5.54 -15.88 -17.18
CA GLN A 130 -6.96 -16.19 -17.08
C GLN A 130 -7.15 -17.27 -16.02
N GLN A 131 -7.92 -16.97 -14.97
CA GLN A 131 -8.24 -17.86 -13.86
C GLN A 131 -7.00 -18.51 -13.21
N LEU A 132 -5.90 -17.76 -13.13
CA LEU A 132 -4.66 -18.25 -12.56
C LEU A 132 -4.64 -17.97 -11.05
N PRO A 133 -4.36 -18.96 -10.18
CA PRO A 133 -4.16 -18.71 -8.75
C PRO A 133 -2.92 -17.83 -8.52
N ILE A 134 -3.01 -16.88 -7.57
CA ILE A 134 -1.89 -16.00 -7.23
C ILE A 134 -0.93 -16.72 -6.28
N VAL A 135 -1.48 -17.41 -5.27
CA VAL A 135 -0.74 -18.22 -4.30
C VAL A 135 -1.34 -19.64 -4.32
N PRO A 136 -0.83 -20.57 -5.14
CA PRO A 136 -1.41 -21.91 -5.28
C PRO A 136 -1.60 -22.67 -3.96
N GLU A 137 -0.74 -22.41 -2.96
CA GLU A 137 -0.81 -23.01 -1.63
C GLU A 137 -2.01 -22.52 -0.80
N ASP A 138 -2.62 -21.39 -1.18
CA ASP A 138 -3.84 -20.87 -0.57
C ASP A 138 -5.10 -21.61 -1.04
N GLY A 139 -5.01 -22.52 -2.02
CA GLY A 139 -6.12 -23.38 -2.43
C GLY A 139 -6.91 -22.82 -3.61
N GLU A 140 -8.23 -22.68 -3.46
CA GLU A 140 -9.10 -22.26 -4.57
C GLU A 140 -8.98 -20.75 -4.87
N ILE A 141 -9.09 -20.39 -6.14
CA ILE A 141 -9.08 -19.00 -6.62
C ILE A 141 -10.20 -18.12 -6.02
N SER A 142 -11.26 -18.75 -5.51
CA SER A 142 -12.38 -18.10 -4.82
C SER A 142 -12.01 -17.61 -3.42
N ARG A 143 -10.87 -18.06 -2.87
CA ARG A 143 -10.41 -17.69 -1.54
C ARG A 143 -10.08 -16.20 -1.50
N THR A 144 -10.47 -15.57 -0.39
CA THR A 144 -10.23 -14.15 -0.18
C THR A 144 -9.38 -13.89 1.06
N ARG A 145 -8.58 -12.83 1.00
CA ARG A 145 -7.88 -12.24 2.13
C ARG A 145 -8.55 -10.91 2.46
N GLN A 146 -8.89 -10.70 3.73
CA GLN A 146 -9.52 -9.44 4.19
C GLN A 146 -8.44 -8.38 4.42
N VAL A 147 -8.73 -7.15 3.97
CA VAL A 147 -7.88 -5.99 4.24
C VAL A 147 -8.24 -5.46 5.64
N PHE A 148 -7.30 -5.57 6.58
CA PHE A 148 -7.46 -4.98 7.89
C PHE A 148 -7.16 -3.48 7.83
N VAL A 149 -8.20 -2.67 7.73
CA VAL A 149 -8.07 -1.22 7.88
C VAL A 149 -8.42 -0.87 9.32
N LEU A 150 -7.43 -0.38 10.06
CA LEU A 150 -7.67 0.18 11.38
C LEU A 150 -8.49 1.47 11.24
N CYS A 151 -9.71 1.40 11.77
CA CYS A 151 -10.64 2.50 12.04
C CYS A 151 -11.58 2.94 10.88
N PHE A 152 -12.88 2.79 11.15
CA PHE A 152 -14.03 3.36 10.42
C PHE A 152 -13.99 4.89 10.22
N SER A 153 -13.08 5.62 10.89
CA SER A 153 -13.01 7.10 10.80
C SER A 153 -12.30 7.63 9.54
N SER A 154 -11.46 6.82 8.88
CA SER A 154 -10.70 7.25 7.71
C SER A 154 -11.58 7.50 6.47
N ILE A 155 -12.66 6.74 6.31
CA ILE A 155 -13.62 6.88 5.20
C ILE A 155 -14.42 8.19 5.33
N SER A 156 -14.86 8.54 6.55
CA SER A 156 -15.64 9.78 6.78
C SER A 156 -14.78 11.04 6.63
N LEU A 157 -13.48 10.97 6.91
CA LEU A 157 -12.53 12.06 6.69
C LEU A 157 -12.25 12.32 5.21
N LEU A 158 -12.23 11.26 4.38
CA LEU A 158 -12.02 11.37 2.95
C LEU A 158 -13.20 12.07 2.25
N HIS A 159 -14.44 11.70 2.61
CA HIS A 159 -15.64 12.36 2.10
C HIS A 159 -15.70 13.84 2.51
N ARG A 160 -15.17 14.21 3.68
CA ARG A 160 -15.20 15.60 4.18
C ARG A 160 -14.24 16.55 3.46
N LYS A 161 -13.20 16.05 2.78
CA LYS A 161 -12.18 16.88 2.11
C LYS A 161 -12.39 17.07 0.62
N ILE A 162 -13.32 16.33 -0.01
CA ILE A 162 -13.58 16.36 -1.45
C ILE A 162 -14.80 17.27 -1.79
N SER A 163 -15.51 17.80 -0.79
CA SER A 163 -16.69 18.66 -0.98
C SER A 163 -16.43 20.18 -0.81
N TYR A 164 -15.27 20.69 -1.24
CA TYR A 164 -15.03 22.14 -1.33
C TYR A 164 -14.59 22.54 -2.73
#